data_AF-A0A323UJD2-F1
#
_entry.id   AF-A0A323UJD2-F1
#
_cell.length_a   1.000
_cell.length_b   1.000
_cell.length_c   1.000
_cell.angle_alpha   90.00
_cell.angle_beta   90.00
_cell.angle_gamma   90.00
#
_symmetry.space_group_name_H-M   'P 1'
#
loop_
_entity.id
_entity.type
_entity.pdbx_description
1 polymer ?
#
loop_
_entity_poly.entity_id
_entity_poly.type
_entity_poly.pdbx_seq_one_letter_code
_entity_poly.pdbx_strand_id
1 'polypeptide(L)'
;MTTPSWPTAADRPHVARGGRHARCLLAVVAALGTAPALAQAPGSGAPGVVTGGSGDVIVGGKPAARAGDTASDGTIVEGSSNVFINGKPAAIGGSRTGCGGVVVGSGSGVFINGKPVARTGDSTTNCK
;
A
#
# COMPACT_ATOMS: atom_id res chain seq x y z
N MET A 1 30.46 -27.77 -6.73
CA MET A 1 30.14 -26.37 -7.05
C MET A 1 29.12 -26.39 -8.17
N THR A 2 27.84 -26.36 -7.81
CA THR A 2 26.70 -26.49 -8.72
C THR A 2 25.95 -25.16 -8.68
N THR A 3 25.94 -24.43 -9.79
CA THR A 3 25.19 -23.19 -9.99
C THR A 3 23.74 -23.54 -10.40
N PRO A 4 22.71 -22.85 -9.90
CA PRO A 4 21.36 -22.96 -10.45
C PRO A 4 21.17 -21.89 -11.55
N SER A 5 21.01 -22.33 -12.79
CA SER A 5 20.63 -21.49 -13.94
C SER A 5 19.13 -21.21 -13.91
N TRP A 6 18.75 -19.94 -13.75
CA TRP A 6 17.37 -19.47 -13.88
C TRP A 6 16.98 -19.32 -15.37
N PRO A 7 15.75 -19.65 -15.78
CA PRO A 7 15.30 -19.43 -17.15
C PRO A 7 14.86 -17.98 -17.38
N THR A 8 15.35 -17.43 -18.48
CA THR A 8 15.04 -16.11 -19.04
C THR A 8 13.57 -16.02 -19.46
N ALA A 9 12.79 -15.20 -18.78
CA ALA A 9 11.42 -14.86 -19.16
C ALA A 9 11.43 -13.65 -20.11
N ALA A 10 11.49 -13.88 -21.42
CA ALA A 10 11.25 -12.85 -22.42
C ALA A 10 10.75 -13.50 -23.72
N ASP A 11 9.43 -13.61 -23.88
CA ASP A 11 8.77 -13.53 -25.19
C ASP A 11 7.24 -13.49 -25.02
N ARG A 12 6.64 -12.33 -25.32
CA ARG A 12 5.20 -12.19 -25.51
C ARG A 12 4.95 -11.32 -26.76
N PRO A 13 4.64 -11.94 -27.91
CA PRO A 13 4.31 -11.18 -29.11
C PRO A 13 2.87 -10.62 -29.09
N HIS A 14 2.74 -9.60 -29.94
CA HIS A 14 1.66 -8.67 -30.17
C HIS A 14 0.33 -9.27 -30.67
N VAL A 15 -0.75 -8.60 -30.24
CA VAL A 15 -1.93 -8.14 -31.01
C VAL A 15 -2.51 -9.08 -32.07
N ALA A 16 -3.77 -9.50 -31.85
CA ALA A 16 -4.70 -9.84 -32.93
C ALA A 16 -6.05 -9.15 -32.73
N ARG A 17 -6.52 -8.55 -33.82
CA ARG A 17 -7.63 -7.61 -33.98
C ARG A 17 -8.70 -8.33 -34.82
N GLY A 18 -9.96 -8.33 -34.38
CA GLY A 18 -11.10 -8.82 -35.17
C GLY A 18 -12.23 -9.28 -34.26
N GLY A 19 -13.50 -8.98 -34.48
CA GLY A 19 -14.19 -8.30 -35.56
C GLY A 19 -15.58 -7.92 -35.08
N ARG A 20 -16.14 -6.90 -35.74
CA ARG A 20 -17.48 -6.36 -35.58
C ARG A 20 -18.52 -7.45 -35.88
N HIS A 21 -19.65 -7.47 -35.18
CA HIS A 21 -20.99 -7.25 -35.74
C HIS A 21 -22.10 -7.70 -34.80
N ALA A 22 -23.12 -6.83 -34.73
CA ALA A 22 -24.52 -7.18 -34.55
C ALA A 22 -24.93 -7.78 -33.19
N ARG A 23 -25.48 -6.93 -32.34
CA ARG A 23 -26.95 -6.90 -32.14
C ARG A 23 -27.32 -5.70 -31.28
N CYS A 24 -27.82 -4.68 -31.97
CA CYS A 24 -28.61 -3.61 -31.39
C CYS A 24 -29.95 -4.23 -31.00
N LEU A 25 -30.17 -4.52 -29.72
CA LEU A 25 -31.49 -4.74 -29.15
C LEU A 25 -31.63 -3.88 -27.91
N LEU A 26 -32.66 -3.06 -27.99
CA LEU A 26 -33.04 -1.94 -27.15
C LEU A 26 -33.55 -2.41 -25.79
N ALA A 27 -33.58 -1.46 -24.85
CA ALA A 27 -34.38 -1.42 -23.62
C ALA A 27 -33.65 -2.01 -22.39
N VAL A 28 -33.63 -1.41 -21.20
CA VAL A 28 -34.67 -0.69 -20.46
C VAL A 28 -33.99 0.09 -19.31
N VAL A 29 -34.39 1.35 -19.16
CA VAL A 29 -34.62 2.13 -17.92
C VAL A 29 -33.48 2.39 -16.91
N ALA A 30 -33.42 3.68 -16.58
CA ALA A 30 -32.60 4.34 -15.59
C ALA A 30 -32.72 3.76 -14.17
N ALA A 31 -31.58 3.69 -13.48
CA ALA A 31 -31.50 3.89 -12.05
C ALA A 31 -30.19 4.63 -11.73
N LEU A 32 -30.29 5.93 -11.45
CA LEU A 32 -29.27 6.70 -10.76
C LEU A 32 -29.18 6.20 -9.32
N GLY A 33 -28.46 5.10 -9.13
CA GLY A 33 -28.08 4.61 -7.81
C GLY A 33 -26.76 5.27 -7.40
N THR A 34 -26.82 6.27 -6.51
CA THR A 34 -25.66 6.68 -5.71
C THR A 34 -25.34 5.56 -4.73
N ALA A 35 -24.63 4.54 -5.18
CA ALA A 35 -24.04 3.56 -4.28
C ALA A 35 -22.85 4.22 -3.57
N PRO A 36 -22.78 4.21 -2.23
CA PRO A 36 -21.56 4.61 -1.54
C PRO A 36 -20.46 3.63 -1.95
N ALA A 37 -19.29 4.16 -2.27
CA ALA A 37 -18.10 3.36 -2.49
C ALA A 37 -17.78 2.57 -1.21
N LEU A 38 -18.23 1.32 -1.14
CA LEU A 38 -17.75 0.35 -0.15
C LEU A 38 -16.33 -0.06 -0.54
N ALA A 39 -15.38 0.84 -0.34
CA ALA A 39 -13.96 0.51 -0.34
C ALA A 39 -13.62 -0.20 0.98
N GLN A 40 -14.08 -1.45 1.12
CA GLN A 40 -13.58 -2.36 2.15
C GLN A 40 -13.29 -3.68 1.45
N ALA A 41 -12.14 -3.73 0.77
CA ALA A 41 -11.57 -5.00 0.38
C ALA A 41 -11.23 -5.80 1.66
N PRO A 42 -11.34 -7.14 1.62
CA PRO A 42 -11.40 -7.97 2.82
C PRO A 42 -10.10 -7.83 3.61
N GLY A 43 -10.23 -7.80 4.94
CA GLY A 43 -9.16 -8.15 5.88
C GLY A 43 -8.71 -9.58 5.62
N SER A 44 -7.97 -9.74 4.54
CA SER A 44 -7.19 -10.92 4.23
C SER A 44 -6.19 -11.00 5.36
N GLY A 45 -6.11 -12.11 6.10
CA GLY A 45 -5.14 -12.29 7.18
C GLY A 45 -3.68 -12.32 6.70
N ALA A 46 -3.37 -11.60 5.62
CA ALA A 46 -2.07 -11.40 5.03
C ALA A 46 -1.47 -10.06 5.53
N PRO A 47 -0.14 -9.99 5.65
CA PRO A 47 0.57 -8.76 5.96
C PRO A 47 0.27 -7.66 4.94
N GLY A 48 0.05 -6.44 5.40
CA GLY A 48 -0.08 -5.28 4.54
C GLY A 48 1.26 -4.64 4.19
N VAL A 49 1.21 -3.53 3.46
CA VAL A 49 2.35 -2.68 3.11
C VAL A 49 1.96 -1.21 3.20
N VAL A 50 2.88 -0.38 3.66
CA VAL A 50 2.69 1.08 3.66
C VAL A 50 2.77 1.60 2.23
N THR A 51 1.75 2.32 1.77
CA THR A 51 1.65 2.81 0.37
C THR A 51 1.75 4.33 0.26
N GLY A 52 1.49 5.06 1.34
CA GLY A 52 1.61 6.50 1.44
C GLY A 52 2.90 6.95 2.16
N GLY A 53 3.19 8.24 2.07
CA GLY A 53 4.34 8.85 2.72
C GLY A 53 4.39 10.36 2.49
N SER A 54 5.43 10.99 3.05
CA SER A 54 5.78 12.40 2.84
C SER A 54 6.20 12.67 1.39
N GLY A 55 5.84 13.84 0.85
CA GLY A 55 6.22 14.24 -0.51
C GLY A 55 7.66 14.74 -0.63
N ASP A 56 8.27 15.15 0.47
CA ASP A 56 9.57 15.84 0.51
C ASP A 56 10.58 15.22 1.48
N VAL A 57 10.12 14.45 2.47
CA VAL A 57 11.00 13.77 3.43
C VAL A 57 11.24 12.33 3.00
N ILE A 58 12.49 12.06 2.60
CA ILE A 58 12.95 10.76 2.12
C ILE A 58 13.88 10.13 3.16
N VAL A 59 13.64 8.87 3.50
CA VAL A 59 14.47 8.07 4.40
C VAL A 59 14.93 6.83 3.64
N GLY A 60 16.24 6.60 3.56
CA GLY A 60 16.84 5.48 2.80
C GLY A 60 16.24 5.27 1.40
N GLY A 61 16.04 6.35 0.67
CA GLY A 61 15.54 6.36 -0.72
C GLY A 61 14.03 6.17 -0.89
N LYS A 62 13.23 6.13 0.19
CA LYS A 62 11.77 6.02 0.13
C LYS A 62 11.08 7.12 0.95
N PRO A 63 9.88 7.56 0.56
CA PRO A 63 9.09 8.51 1.34
C PRO A 63 8.90 8.06 2.79
N ALA A 64 9.11 8.95 3.75
CA ALA A 64 8.88 8.68 5.16
C ALA A 64 7.37 8.63 5.46
N ALA A 65 6.92 7.58 6.14
CA ALA A 65 5.53 7.41 6.50
C ALA A 65 5.17 8.17 7.79
N ARG A 66 3.92 8.59 7.88
CA ARG A 66 3.38 9.43 8.96
C ARG A 66 1.99 8.96 9.36
N ALA A 67 1.54 9.37 10.53
CA ALA A 67 0.15 9.19 10.93
C ALA A 67 -0.79 9.86 9.91
N GLY A 68 -1.78 9.10 9.45
CA GLY A 68 -2.71 9.45 8.39
C GLY A 68 -2.29 9.02 6.98
N ASP A 69 -1.05 8.56 6.78
CA ASP A 69 -0.65 8.01 5.48
C ASP A 69 -1.29 6.62 5.25
N THR A 70 -1.49 6.26 3.99
CA THR A 70 -2.18 5.02 3.60
C THR A 70 -1.25 3.81 3.67
N ALA A 71 -1.85 2.66 3.98
CA ALA A 71 -1.29 1.33 3.83
C ALA A 71 -2.35 0.44 3.15
N SER A 72 -1.93 -0.70 2.61
CA SER A 72 -2.84 -1.63 1.90
C SER A 72 -3.88 -2.24 2.82
N ASP A 73 -3.60 -2.28 4.12
CA ASP A 73 -4.42 -2.83 5.19
C ASP A 73 -5.21 -1.74 5.95
N GLY A 74 -5.04 -0.47 5.62
CA GLY A 74 -5.75 0.65 6.26
C GLY A 74 -4.91 1.92 6.33
N THR A 75 -5.29 2.86 7.18
CA THR A 75 -4.50 4.08 7.42
C THR A 75 -3.59 3.90 8.62
N ILE A 76 -2.42 4.52 8.65
CA ILE A 76 -1.58 4.54 9.86
C ILE A 76 -2.24 5.49 10.86
N VAL A 77 -2.61 5.00 12.04
CA VAL A 77 -3.36 5.79 13.04
C VAL A 77 -2.49 6.27 14.21
N GLU A 78 -1.30 5.70 14.37
CA GLU A 78 -0.36 6.05 15.43
C GLU A 78 1.04 6.36 14.90
N GLY A 79 1.77 7.20 15.63
CA GLY A 79 3.14 7.59 15.32
C GLY A 79 3.92 7.99 16.57
N SER A 80 5.08 8.59 16.37
CA SER A 80 5.90 9.16 17.43
C SER A 80 5.18 10.31 18.14
N SER A 81 5.32 10.39 19.47
CA SER A 81 4.70 11.43 20.28
C SER A 81 5.38 12.80 20.17
N ASN A 82 6.65 12.83 19.74
CA ASN A 82 7.50 14.02 19.78
C ASN A 82 8.25 14.33 18.47
N VAL A 83 8.19 13.43 17.48
CA VAL A 83 8.80 13.66 16.17
C VAL A 83 7.72 13.74 15.12
N PHE A 84 7.72 14.86 14.39
CA PHE A 84 6.72 15.18 13.37
C PHE A 84 7.41 15.35 12.02
N ILE A 85 6.79 14.83 10.97
CA ILE A 85 7.20 15.00 9.57
C ILE A 85 6.05 15.73 8.87
N ASN A 86 6.32 16.90 8.31
CA ASN A 86 5.31 17.83 7.77
C ASN A 86 4.12 18.06 8.73
N GLY A 87 4.40 18.23 10.02
CA GLY A 87 3.38 18.50 11.04
C GLY A 87 2.52 17.30 11.46
N LYS A 88 2.78 16.10 10.91
CA LYS A 88 2.11 14.85 11.30
C LYS A 88 3.07 13.96 12.10
N PRO A 89 2.60 13.23 13.13
CA PRO A 89 3.44 12.27 13.85
C PRO A 89 4.17 11.31 12.90
N ALA A 90 5.48 11.16 13.05
CA ALA A 90 6.26 10.24 12.23
C ALA A 90 5.86 8.79 12.54
N ALA A 91 5.59 7.97 11.52
CA ALA A 91 5.31 6.55 11.74
C ALA A 91 6.62 5.81 12.04
N ILE A 92 6.57 4.88 12.99
CA ILE A 92 7.74 4.13 13.48
C ILE A 92 7.41 2.64 13.57
N GLY A 93 8.43 1.79 13.70
CA GLY A 93 8.25 0.38 13.99
C GLY A 93 7.39 0.17 15.26
N GLY A 94 6.22 -0.44 15.08
CA GLY A 94 5.19 -0.63 16.09
C GLY A 94 4.00 0.34 16.01
N SER A 95 4.02 1.32 15.09
CA SER A 95 2.85 2.18 14.81
C SER A 95 1.65 1.33 14.39
N ARG A 96 0.48 1.58 14.98
CA ARG A 96 -0.76 0.89 14.61
C ARG A 96 -1.34 1.37 13.28
N THR A 97 -1.92 0.44 12.54
CA THR A 97 -2.80 0.70 11.40
C THR A 97 -4.26 0.65 11.82
N GLY A 98 -5.14 1.25 11.02
CA GLY A 98 -6.57 1.36 11.30
C GLY A 98 -7.29 0.03 11.39
N CYS A 99 -6.72 -1.04 10.83
CA CYS A 99 -7.24 -2.39 10.95
C CYS A 99 -6.68 -3.19 12.16
N GLY A 100 -5.92 -2.54 13.05
CA GLY A 100 -5.32 -3.20 14.21
C GLY A 100 -3.99 -3.92 13.95
N GLY A 101 -3.47 -3.85 12.72
CA GLY A 101 -2.10 -4.26 12.40
C GLY A 101 -1.05 -3.28 12.95
N VAL A 102 0.22 -3.65 12.87
CA VAL A 102 1.35 -2.78 13.24
C VAL A 102 2.37 -2.69 12.12
N VAL A 103 2.94 -1.51 11.91
CA VAL A 103 4.03 -1.30 10.96
C VAL A 103 5.30 -1.91 11.52
N VAL A 104 5.97 -2.79 10.77
CA VAL A 104 7.22 -3.42 11.21
C VAL A 104 8.38 -2.41 11.12
N GLY A 105 8.32 -1.53 10.12
CA GLY A 105 9.39 -0.59 9.79
C GLY A 105 10.56 -1.31 9.10
N SER A 106 11.20 -0.63 8.16
CA SER A 106 12.36 -1.17 7.45
C SER A 106 13.68 -0.70 8.07
N GLY A 107 14.72 -1.53 7.97
CA GLY A 107 16.09 -1.27 8.42
C GLY A 107 16.82 -0.20 7.60
N SER A 108 16.25 1.00 7.51
CA SER A 108 16.79 2.15 6.80
C SER A 108 18.03 2.78 7.44
N GLY A 109 18.41 2.32 8.64
CA GLY A 109 19.46 2.91 9.47
C GLY A 109 19.02 4.17 10.21
N VAL A 110 17.79 4.65 10.00
CA VAL A 110 17.23 5.83 10.67
C VAL A 110 16.23 5.38 11.73
N PHE A 111 16.41 5.88 12.95
CA PHE A 111 15.60 5.51 14.10
C PHE A 111 15.00 6.76 14.77
N ILE A 112 13.74 6.66 15.16
CA ILE A 112 13.05 7.63 16.00
C ILE A 112 12.72 6.95 17.32
N ASN A 113 13.21 7.51 18.43
CA ASN A 113 13.03 6.95 19.77
C ASN A 113 13.45 5.46 19.87
N GLY A 114 14.54 5.08 19.20
CA GLY A 114 15.05 3.70 19.18
C GLY A 114 14.26 2.72 18.31
N LYS A 115 13.22 3.17 17.60
CA LYS A 115 12.42 2.36 16.66
C LYS A 115 12.73 2.76 15.22
N PRO A 116 12.79 1.82 14.27
CA PRO A 116 13.05 2.15 12.87
C PRO A 116 11.96 3.07 12.34
N VAL A 117 12.34 4.06 11.54
CA VAL A 117 11.36 4.93 10.87
C VAL A 117 10.61 4.14 9.80
N ALA A 118 9.29 4.25 9.80
CA ALA A 118 8.45 3.65 8.78
C ALA A 118 8.48 4.45 7.49
N ARG A 119 8.38 3.76 6.35
CA ARG A 119 8.45 4.34 5.01
C ARG A 119 7.49 3.63 4.07
N THR A 120 7.22 4.24 2.93
CA THR A 120 6.51 3.55 1.84
C THR A 120 7.24 2.26 1.47
N GLY A 121 6.49 1.17 1.32
CA GLY A 121 7.00 -0.18 1.06
C GLY A 121 7.34 -1.00 2.30
N ASP A 122 7.27 -0.43 3.50
CA ASP A 122 7.46 -1.19 4.73
C ASP A 122 6.26 -2.12 4.99
N SER A 123 6.52 -3.34 5.45
CA SER A 123 5.46 -4.30 5.76
C SER A 123 4.71 -3.92 7.04
N THR A 124 3.42 -4.22 7.06
CA THR A 124 2.56 -4.19 8.24
C THR A 124 2.16 -5.61 8.61
N THR A 125 1.92 -5.88 9.88
CA THR A 125 1.41 -7.19 10.31
C THR A 125 -0.05 -7.37 9.90
N ASN A 126 -0.56 -8.59 10.04
CA ASN A 126 -1.97 -8.89 9.83
C ASN A 126 -2.88 -7.98 10.69
N CYS A 127 -4.02 -7.60 10.10
CA CYS A 127 -5.12 -6.94 10.81
C CYS A 127 -5.68 -7.84 11.92
N LYS A 128 -6.24 -7.21 12.96
CA LYS A 128 -6.78 -7.89 14.15
C LYS A 128 -8.22 -7.50 14.41
#